data_AF-A0A0L8V9N8-F1
#
_entry.id   AF-A0A0L8V9N8-F1
#
_cell.length_a   1.000
_cell.length_b   1.000
_cell.length_c   1.000
_cell.angle_alpha   90.00
_cell.angle_beta   90.00
_cell.angle_gamma   90.00
#
_symmetry.space_group_name_H-M   'P 1'
#
loop_
_entity.id
_entity.type
_entity.pdbx_description
1 polymer ?
#
loop_
_entity_poly.entity_id
_entity_poly.type
_entity_poly.pdbx_seq_one_letter_code
_entity_poly.pdbx_strand_id
1 'polypeptide(L)'
;MLVLVGIIVGLFVLLVVGTWLSNRFGKKDPEADASDEGVNVALDCCGAHEVCDFEEMLKNPDEIVYFEDEELDRYQGVNPNEYRDEQIDEFRDVLYTLDSEEIRKWLLSIERRKIQLPSVLKQEAIQLLAEAS
;
A
#
# COMPACT_ATOMS: atom_id res chain seq x y z
N MET A 1 -41.73 0.77 3.45
CA MET A 1 -40.95 1.95 3.86
C MET A 1 -40.33 1.77 5.25
N LEU A 2 -41.10 1.60 6.34
CA LEU A 2 -40.54 1.47 7.70
C LEU A 2 -39.66 0.22 7.92
N VAL A 3 -39.98 -0.91 7.29
CA VAL A 3 -39.20 -2.16 7.40
C VAL A 3 -37.81 -2.02 6.77
N LEU A 4 -37.72 -1.36 5.61
CA LEU A 4 -36.44 -1.13 4.92
C LEU A 4 -35.54 -0.19 5.73
N VAL A 5 -36.11 0.86 6.31
CA VAL A 5 -35.37 1.78 7.19
C VAL A 5 -34.87 1.05 8.44
N GLY A 6 -35.68 0.16 9.02
CA GLY A 6 -35.26 -0.66 10.17
C GLY A 6 -34.08 -1.60 9.85
N ILE A 7 -34.06 -2.20 8.66
CA ILE A 7 -32.95 -3.08 8.23
C ILE A 7 -31.67 -2.28 8.02
N ILE A 8 -31.75 -1.11 7.37
CA ILE A 8 -30.59 -0.25 7.11
C ILE A 8 -29.97 0.23 8.44
N VAL A 9 -30.80 0.65 9.39
CA VAL A 9 -30.32 1.07 10.72
C VAL A 9 -29.70 -0.12 11.47
N GLY A 10 -30.29 -1.31 11.37
CA GLY A 10 -29.74 -2.53 11.98
C GLY A 10 -28.35 -2.89 11.45
N LEU A 11 -28.15 -2.83 10.13
CA LEU A 11 -26.84 -3.10 9.51
C LEU A 11 -25.79 -2.07 9.94
N PHE A 12 -26.17 -0.80 10.03
CA PHE A 12 -25.25 0.26 10.45
C PHE A 12 -24.77 0.07 11.90
N VAL A 13 -25.68 -0.33 12.79
CA VAL A 13 -25.34 -0.64 14.20
C VAL A 13 -24.42 -1.86 14.29
N LEU A 14 -24.65 -2.90 13.49
CA LEU A 14 -23.79 -4.09 13.49
C LEU A 14 -22.36 -3.79 13.03
N LEU A 15 -22.19 -2.92 12.02
CA LEU A 15 -20.85 -2.53 11.54
C LEU A 15 -20.08 -1.73 12.59
N VAL A 16 -20.74 -0.76 13.25
CA VAL A 16 -20.12 0.06 14.31
C VAL A 16 -19.73 -0.80 15.52
N VAL A 17 -20.60 -1.73 15.93
CA VAL A 17 -20.30 -2.63 17.05
C VAL A 17 -19.19 -3.62 16.69
N GLY A 18 -19.21 -4.18 15.48
CA GLY A 18 -18.18 -5.12 15.00
C GLY A 18 -16.79 -4.48 14.94
N THR A 19 -16.68 -3.29 14.35
CA THR A 19 -15.42 -2.53 14.28
C THR A 19 -14.91 -2.14 15.67
N TRP A 20 -15.79 -1.69 16.56
CA TRP A 20 -15.39 -1.32 17.93
C TRP A 20 -14.90 -2.53 18.74
N LEU A 21 -15.55 -3.70 18.63
CA LEU A 21 -15.07 -4.92 19.28
C LEU A 21 -13.75 -5.41 18.67
N SER A 22 -13.60 -5.39 17.34
CA SER A 22 -12.37 -5.81 16.68
C SER A 22 -11.18 -4.96 17.11
N ASN A 23 -11.36 -3.63 17.21
CA ASN A 23 -10.30 -2.72 17.66
C ASN A 23 -9.98 -2.88 19.16
N ARG A 24 -10.94 -3.36 19.96
CA ARG A 24 -10.77 -3.57 21.41
C ARG A 24 -10.17 -4.94 21.75
N PHE A 25 -10.40 -5.96 20.92
CA PHE A 25 -9.94 -7.34 21.16
C PHE A 25 -8.80 -7.80 20.23
N GLY A 26 -8.45 -7.03 19.19
CA GLY A 26 -7.37 -7.33 18.24
C GLY A 26 -5.95 -7.12 18.76
N LYS A 27 -5.69 -7.24 20.06
CA LYS A 27 -4.35 -7.15 20.65
C LYS A 27 -4.07 -8.33 21.57
N LYS A 28 -3.47 -9.36 20.99
CA LYS A 28 -2.58 -10.31 21.68
C LYS A 28 -1.83 -11.15 20.65
N ASP A 29 -0.59 -10.73 20.40
CA ASP A 29 0.57 -11.61 20.48
C ASP A 29 1.70 -10.80 21.14
N PRO A 30 2.16 -11.19 22.35
CA PRO A 30 3.36 -10.68 22.97
C PRO A 30 4.42 -11.78 23.08
N GLU A 31 5.57 -11.60 22.42
CA GLU A 31 6.93 -11.88 22.95
C GLU A 31 7.92 -11.34 21.90
N ALA A 32 8.43 -10.12 22.06
CA ALA A 32 9.67 -9.81 22.78
C ALA A 32 10.91 -10.51 22.19
N ASP A 33 11.68 -9.77 21.40
CA ASP A 33 13.07 -9.57 21.80
C ASP A 33 13.49 -8.13 21.51
N ALA A 34 14.15 -7.56 22.50
CA ALA A 34 14.68 -6.23 22.48
C ALA A 34 16.11 -6.31 21.93
N SER A 35 16.35 -5.63 20.82
CA SER A 35 17.68 -5.05 20.56
C SER A 35 17.49 -3.59 20.21
N ASP A 36 17.54 -2.78 21.27
CA ASP A 36 18.15 -1.46 21.24
C ASP A 36 19.60 -1.61 20.75
N GLU A 37 19.79 -1.46 19.44
CA GLU A 37 21.08 -1.05 18.90
C GLU A 37 20.90 0.36 18.35
N GLY A 38 21.18 1.31 19.25
CA GLY A 38 21.21 2.72 18.94
C GLY A 38 22.06 3.00 17.72
N VAL A 39 21.43 3.51 16.66
CA VAL A 39 22.13 4.34 15.70
C VAL A 39 21.98 5.78 16.16
N ASN A 40 23.01 6.22 16.86
CA ASN A 40 23.33 7.62 17.06
C ASN A 40 23.63 8.23 15.67
N VAL A 41 22.61 8.59 14.90
CA VAL A 41 22.82 9.54 13.80
C VAL A 41 22.48 10.90 14.37
N ALA A 42 23.55 11.63 14.66
CA ALA A 42 23.50 13.03 15.00
C ALA A 42 22.48 13.76 14.14
N LEU A 43 21.76 14.66 14.80
CA LEU A 43 21.12 15.83 14.22
C LEU A 43 22.02 16.42 13.12
N ASP A 44 21.75 16.05 11.87
CA ASP A 44 22.16 16.84 10.73
C ASP A 44 20.91 17.12 9.90
N CYS A 45 20.42 18.35 10.06
CA CYS A 45 19.45 18.94 9.16
C CYS A 45 20.11 19.12 7.79
N CYS A 46 20.14 18.06 6.99
CA CYS A 46 20.37 18.11 5.55
C CYS A 46 19.17 17.45 4.86
N GLY A 47 18.60 18.09 3.84
CA GLY A 47 17.38 17.66 3.14
C GLY A 47 17.52 16.37 2.32
N ALA A 48 17.87 15.27 2.99
CA ALA A 48 18.14 13.95 2.41
C ALA A 48 17.26 12.85 3.03
N HIS A 49 16.10 13.21 3.60
CA HIS A 49 15.22 12.25 4.27
C HIS A 49 14.56 11.26 3.29
N GLU A 50 14.25 11.69 2.06
CA GLU A 50 13.63 10.83 1.02
C GLU A 50 14.60 9.80 0.40
N VAL A 51 15.91 9.96 0.59
CA VAL A 51 16.91 9.02 0.05
C VAL A 51 17.07 7.81 0.96
N CYS A 52 16.77 7.94 2.25
CA CYS A 52 16.96 6.86 3.23
C CYS A 52 15.98 5.70 3.03
N ASP A 53 14.69 6.00 2.86
CA ASP A 53 13.64 4.97 2.92
C ASP A 53 13.71 4.02 1.71
N PHE A 54 13.98 4.55 0.51
CA PHE A 54 14.14 3.71 -0.67
C PHE A 54 15.44 2.90 -0.66
N GLU A 55 16.53 3.47 -0.14
CA GLU A 55 17.77 2.71 0.03
C GLU A 55 17.63 1.59 1.06
N GLU A 56 16.91 1.83 2.15
CA GLU A 56 16.58 0.82 3.14
C GLU A 56 15.70 -0.27 2.53
N MET A 57 14.70 0.12 1.74
CA MET A 57 13.90 -0.80 0.93
C MET A 57 14.82 -1.68 0.07
N LEU A 58 15.76 -1.12 -0.69
CA LEU A 58 16.69 -1.93 -1.50
C LEU A 58 17.59 -2.87 -0.68
N LYS A 59 17.96 -2.49 0.55
CA LYS A 59 18.82 -3.29 1.44
C LYS A 59 18.07 -4.39 2.17
N ASN A 60 16.81 -4.16 2.52
CA ASN A 60 15.96 -5.09 3.26
C ASN A 60 14.73 -5.49 2.41
N PRO A 61 14.62 -6.75 1.96
CA PRO A 61 13.49 -7.20 1.14
C PRO A 61 12.15 -7.17 1.88
N ASP A 62 12.15 -7.16 3.21
CA ASP A 62 10.95 -7.13 4.04
C ASP A 62 10.41 -5.71 4.27
N GLU A 63 11.20 -4.68 3.97
CA GLU A 63 10.81 -3.27 4.07
C GLU A 63 9.94 -2.87 2.87
N ILE A 64 8.85 -2.12 3.09
CA ILE A 64 7.92 -1.71 2.05
C ILE A 64 7.62 -0.22 2.19
N VAL A 65 7.95 0.55 1.15
CA VAL A 65 7.59 1.97 1.03
C VAL A 65 6.29 2.09 0.23
N TYR A 66 5.31 2.81 0.77
CA TYR A 66 4.00 3.07 0.16
C TYR A 66 3.95 4.42 -0.54
N PHE A 67 3.07 4.53 -1.53
CA PHE A 67 2.90 5.72 -2.38
C PHE A 67 1.46 6.24 -2.32
N GLU A 68 0.88 6.29 -1.11
CA GLU A 68 -0.53 6.61 -0.86
C GLU A 68 -1.50 5.64 -1.58
N ASP A 69 -1.11 4.36 -1.62
CA ASP A 69 -1.76 3.33 -2.43
C ASP A 69 -2.05 2.02 -1.65
N GLU A 70 -2.22 2.13 -0.33
CA GLU A 70 -2.53 1.03 0.58
C GLU A 70 -3.84 0.31 0.19
N GLU A 71 -4.75 1.02 -0.46
CA GLU A 71 -6.01 0.45 -0.95
C GLU A 71 -5.80 -0.68 -1.96
N LEU A 72 -4.65 -0.72 -2.64
CA LEU A 72 -4.29 -1.76 -3.60
C LEU A 72 -3.93 -3.10 -2.93
N ASP A 73 -3.65 -3.12 -1.62
CA ASP A 73 -3.29 -4.33 -0.88
C ASP A 73 -4.39 -5.40 -0.91
N ARG A 74 -5.64 -4.99 -1.12
CA ARG A 74 -6.76 -5.91 -1.32
C ARG A 74 -6.62 -6.79 -2.57
N TYR A 75 -5.73 -6.42 -3.49
CA TYR A 75 -5.42 -7.17 -4.70
C TYR A 75 -4.24 -8.15 -4.53
N GLN A 76 -3.73 -8.30 -3.31
CA GLN A 76 -2.71 -9.31 -3.01
C GLN A 76 -3.19 -10.71 -3.40
N GLY A 77 -2.39 -11.41 -4.20
CA GLY A 77 -2.71 -12.76 -4.67
C GLY A 77 -3.78 -12.85 -5.77
N VAL A 78 -4.32 -11.73 -6.26
CA VAL A 78 -5.22 -11.70 -7.42
C VAL A 78 -4.44 -11.99 -8.71
N ASN A 79 -5.06 -12.72 -9.64
CA ASN A 79 -4.44 -12.97 -10.94
C ASN A 79 -4.51 -11.72 -11.83
N PRO A 80 -3.44 -11.36 -12.57
CA PRO A 80 -3.44 -10.18 -13.43
C PRO A 80 -4.45 -10.22 -14.57
N ASN A 81 -5.00 -11.39 -14.90
CA ASN A 81 -6.05 -11.54 -15.91
C ASN A 81 -7.48 -11.47 -15.33
N GLU A 82 -7.62 -11.37 -14.01
CA GLU A 82 -8.91 -11.32 -13.32
C GLU A 82 -9.35 -9.91 -12.95
N TYR A 83 -8.49 -8.90 -13.19
CA TYR A 83 -8.85 -7.52 -12.95
C TYR A 83 -9.94 -7.05 -13.90
N ARG A 84 -10.96 -6.42 -13.33
CA ARG A 84 -11.96 -5.65 -14.07
C ARG A 84 -11.41 -4.26 -14.42
N ASP A 85 -12.01 -3.63 -15.41
CA ASP A 85 -11.60 -2.30 -15.87
C ASP A 85 -11.55 -1.28 -14.72
N GLU A 86 -12.55 -1.28 -13.82
CA GLU A 86 -12.55 -0.34 -12.69
C GLU A 86 -11.39 -0.58 -11.73
N GLN A 87 -10.94 -1.82 -11.59
CA GLN A 87 -9.81 -2.15 -10.73
C GLN A 87 -8.49 -1.73 -11.38
N ILE A 88 -8.38 -1.89 -12.70
CA ILE A 88 -7.24 -1.41 -13.49
C ILE A 88 -7.14 0.12 -13.39
N ASP A 89 -8.29 0.81 -13.42
CA ASP A 89 -8.33 2.26 -13.29
C ASP A 89 -7.74 2.73 -11.94
N GLU A 90 -8.00 2.02 -10.84
CA GLU A 90 -7.39 2.36 -9.53
C GLU A 90 -5.86 2.29 -9.52
N PHE A 91 -5.28 1.26 -10.16
CA PHE A 91 -3.83 1.20 -10.33
C PHE A 91 -3.31 2.32 -11.23
N ARG A 92 -4.10 2.72 -12.23
CA ARG A 92 -3.73 3.80 -13.16
C ARG A 92 -3.76 5.15 -12.48
N ASP A 93 -4.75 5.40 -11.62
CA ASP A 93 -4.88 6.63 -10.86
C ASP A 93 -3.61 6.87 -10.02
N VAL A 94 -3.10 5.83 -9.35
CA VAL A 94 -1.81 5.88 -8.64
C VAL A 94 -0.66 6.07 -9.63
N LEU A 95 -0.57 5.28 -10.69
CA LEU A 95 0.55 5.36 -11.65
C LEU A 95 0.72 6.78 -12.24
N TYR A 96 -0.36 7.51 -12.47
CA TYR A 96 -0.34 8.84 -13.08
C TYR A 96 -0.07 9.98 -12.07
N THR A 97 -0.09 9.71 -10.77
CA THR A 97 0.35 10.70 -9.76
C THR A 97 1.86 10.68 -9.55
N LEU A 98 2.55 9.62 -10.00
CA LEU A 98 3.97 9.40 -9.73
C LEU A 98 4.87 10.00 -10.81
N ASP A 99 6.03 10.50 -10.40
CA ASP A 99 7.11 10.85 -11.33
C ASP A 99 7.90 9.62 -11.83
N SER A 100 8.78 9.82 -12.81
CA SER A 100 9.51 8.71 -13.43
C SER A 100 10.48 8.00 -12.46
N GLU A 101 10.96 8.67 -11.42
CA GLU A 101 11.77 8.06 -10.38
C GLU A 101 10.89 7.23 -9.44
N GLU A 102 9.78 7.79 -9.00
CA GLU A 102 8.80 7.16 -8.14
C GLU A 102 8.16 5.92 -8.78
N ILE A 103 7.86 5.93 -10.09
CA ILE A 103 7.31 4.77 -10.81
C ILE A 103 8.19 3.53 -10.59
N ARG A 104 9.53 3.68 -10.63
CA ARG A 104 10.44 2.53 -10.41
C ARG A 104 10.34 2.01 -8.97
N LYS A 105 10.22 2.92 -8.01
CA LYS A 105 10.12 2.58 -6.59
C LYS A 105 8.77 1.92 -6.28
N TRP A 106 7.70 2.44 -6.86
CA TRP A 106 6.34 1.93 -6.75
C TRP A 106 6.19 0.52 -7.34
N LEU A 107 6.75 0.27 -8.53
CA LEU A 107 6.75 -1.08 -9.12
C LEU A 107 7.43 -2.11 -8.21
N LEU A 108 8.53 -1.74 -7.55
CA LEU A 108 9.20 -2.60 -6.57
C LEU A 108 8.35 -2.81 -5.30
N SER A 109 7.66 -1.77 -4.83
CA SER A 109 6.70 -1.87 -3.71
C SER A 109 5.54 -2.82 -4.02
N ILE A 110 4.94 -2.71 -5.20
CA ILE A 110 3.87 -3.60 -5.69
C ILE A 110 4.32 -5.07 -5.70
N GLU A 111 5.53 -5.34 -6.21
CA GLU A 111 6.11 -6.68 -6.22
C GLU A 111 6.29 -7.25 -4.81
N ARG A 112 6.83 -6.46 -3.87
CA ARG A 112 7.04 -6.87 -2.47
C ARG A 112 5.76 -7.18 -1.75
N ARG A 113 4.70 -6.41 -2.03
CA ARG A 113 3.35 -6.65 -1.52
C ARG A 113 2.67 -7.88 -2.14
N LYS A 114 3.31 -8.54 -3.11
CA LYS A 114 2.77 -9.71 -3.85
C LYS A 114 1.48 -9.36 -4.59
N ILE A 115 1.39 -8.13 -5.08
CA ILE A 115 0.33 -7.66 -5.95
C ILE A 115 0.82 -7.82 -7.38
N GLN A 116 0.03 -8.50 -8.21
CA GLN A 116 0.38 -8.66 -9.62
C GLN A 116 -0.18 -7.46 -10.39
N LEU A 117 0.68 -6.68 -11.04
CA LEU A 117 0.25 -5.55 -11.84
C LEU A 117 -0.47 -6.03 -13.13
N PRO A 118 -1.60 -5.41 -13.55
CA PRO A 118 -2.22 -5.69 -14.83
C PRO A 118 -1.24 -5.53 -16.01
N SER A 119 -1.30 -6.43 -16.99
CA SER A 119 -0.36 -6.42 -18.12
C SER A 119 -0.39 -5.13 -18.94
N VAL A 120 -1.57 -4.52 -19.05
CA VAL A 120 -1.78 -3.24 -19.75
C VAL A 120 -0.99 -2.13 -19.04
N LEU A 121 -1.10 -2.03 -17.72
CA LEU A 121 -0.37 -1.01 -16.95
C LEU A 121 1.13 -1.25 -16.89
N LYS A 122 1.58 -2.51 -16.95
CA LYS A 122 3.01 -2.80 -17.07
C LYS A 122 3.60 -2.16 -18.34
N GLN A 123 2.87 -2.18 -19.45
CA GLN A 123 3.30 -1.52 -20.69
C GLN A 123 3.24 0.00 -20.56
N GLU A 124 2.18 0.56 -19.98
CA GLU A 124 2.04 2.00 -19.73
C GLU A 124 3.18 2.53 -18.84
N ALA A 125 3.51 1.84 -17.74
CA ALA A 125 4.61 2.23 -16.86
C ALA A 125 5.97 2.24 -17.57
N ILE A 126 6.25 1.25 -18.44
CA ILE A 126 7.48 1.23 -19.26
C ILE A 126 7.52 2.42 -20.21
N GLN A 127 6.39 2.77 -20.81
CA GLN A 127 6.30 3.92 -21.71
C GLN A 127 6.59 5.23 -20.97
N LEU A 128 5.95 5.46 -19.81
CA LEU A 128 6.19 6.65 -18.98
C LEU A 128 7.66 6.78 -18.56
N LEU A 129 8.31 5.66 -18.23
CA LEU A 129 9.73 5.63 -17.90
C LEU A 129 10.63 5.98 -19.09
N ALA A 130 10.25 5.58 -20.30
CA ALA A 130 11.01 5.87 -21.53
C ALA A 130 10.82 7.31 -22.02
N GLU A 131 9.67 7.93 -21.76
CA GLU A 131 9.40 9.33 -22.12
C GLU A 131 10.18 10.31 -21.24
N ALA A 132 10.49 9.90 -20.01
CA ALA A 132 11.24 10.72 -19.06
C ALA A 132 12.78 10.61 -19.18
N SER A 133 13.30 9.75 -20.07
CA SER A 133 14.74 9.49 -20.26
C SER A 133 15.39 10.30 -21.38
#